data_AF-F0ZA10-F1
#
_entry.id   AF-F0ZA10-F1
#
_cell.length_a   1.000
_cell.length_b   1.000
_cell.length_c   1.000
_cell.angle_alpha   90.00
_cell.angle_beta   90.00
_cell.angle_gamma   90.00
#
_symmetry.space_group_name_H-M   'P 1'
#
loop_
_entity.id
_entity.type
_entity.pdbx_description
1 polymer ?
#
loop_
_entity_poly.entity_id
_entity_poly.type
_entity_poly.pdbx_seq_one_letter_code
_entity_poly.pdbx_strand_id
1 'polypeptide(L)'
;FSEGCTEICRQEFIKTLEYIRERYRILIEIYKHLKKNEDGSFPKFDPDDVFFYYEGRDDEIQDKNIQDLFDVDILSLNISQFKKRTDIPKSVEGK
;
A
#
# COMPACT_ATOMS: atom_id res chain seq x y z
N PHE A 1 8.23 -23.52 17.12
CA PHE A 1 6.98 -23.65 17.90
C PHE A 1 7.31 -24.21 19.27
N SER A 2 6.67 -23.73 20.33
CA SER A 2 6.83 -24.28 21.68
C SER A 2 6.14 -25.63 21.81
N GLU A 3 6.49 -26.37 22.87
CA GLU A 3 5.80 -27.59 23.26
C GLU A 3 4.28 -27.28 23.45
N GLY A 4 3.41 -28.10 22.87
CA GLY A 4 1.95 -27.92 22.90
C GLY A 4 1.31 -27.12 21.76
N CYS A 5 2.05 -26.67 20.74
CA CYS A 5 1.43 -26.06 19.56
C CYS A 5 0.60 -27.08 18.77
N THR A 6 -0.72 -26.91 18.77
CA THR A 6 -1.67 -27.73 18.03
C THR A 6 -1.67 -27.38 16.53
N GLU A 7 -2.38 -28.17 15.73
CA GLU A 7 -2.58 -27.84 14.31
C GLU A 7 -3.21 -26.45 14.13
N ILE A 8 -4.13 -26.05 15.01
CA ILE A 8 -4.76 -24.72 14.99
C ILE A 8 -3.69 -23.63 15.18
N CYS A 9 -2.82 -23.79 16.19
CA CYS A 9 -1.69 -22.88 16.43
C CYS A 9 -0.78 -22.76 15.20
N ARG A 10 -0.46 -23.87 14.52
CA ARG A 10 0.35 -23.85 13.30
C ARG A 10 -0.33 -23.09 12.16
N GLN A 11 -1.62 -23.32 11.95
CA GLN A 11 -2.40 -22.65 10.90
C GLN A 11 -2.52 -21.13 11.15
N GLU A 12 -2.76 -20.72 12.39
CA GLU A 12 -2.78 -19.30 12.77
C GLU A 12 -1.43 -18.64 12.51
N PHE A 13 -0.34 -19.29 12.89
CA PHE A 13 1.00 -18.77 12.63
C PHE A 13 1.30 -18.64 11.12
N ILE A 14 0.91 -19.63 10.32
CA ILE A 14 1.06 -19.56 8.85
C ILE A 14 0.26 -18.38 8.29
N LYS A 15 -1.00 -18.20 8.72
CA LYS A 15 -1.82 -17.05 8.31
C LYS A 15 -1.16 -15.71 8.67
N THR A 16 -0.56 -15.60 9.83
CA THR A 16 0.21 -14.40 10.23
C THR A 16 1.40 -14.17 9.30
N LEU A 17 2.15 -15.22 8.96
CA LEU A 17 3.28 -15.10 8.02
C LEU A 17 2.83 -14.70 6.61
N GLU A 18 1.71 -15.25 6.13
CA GLU A 18 1.12 -14.88 4.84
C GLU A 18 0.64 -13.42 4.84
N TYR A 19 0.01 -12.97 5.93
CA TYR A 19 -0.37 -11.57 6.12
C TYR A 19 0.85 -10.63 6.09
N ILE A 20 1.90 -10.96 6.83
CA ILE A 20 3.15 -10.16 6.87
C ILE A 20 3.79 -10.13 5.47
N ARG A 21 3.87 -11.29 4.80
CA ARG A 21 4.42 -11.39 3.44
C ARG A 21 3.67 -10.49 2.48
N GLU A 22 2.34 -10.48 2.54
CA GLU A 22 1.52 -9.65 1.65
C GLU A 22 1.70 -8.15 1.95
N ARG A 23 1.77 -7.76 3.22
CA ARG A 23 2.09 -6.37 3.59
C ARG A 23 3.43 -5.91 3.02
N TYR A 24 4.48 -6.72 3.13
CA TYR A 24 5.78 -6.38 2.55
C TYR A 24 5.74 -6.33 1.02
N ARG A 25 4.98 -7.23 0.38
CA ARG A 25 4.78 -7.19 -1.08
C ARG A 25 4.16 -5.86 -1.52
N ILE A 26 3.12 -5.42 -0.82
CA ILE A 26 2.45 -4.14 -1.10
C ILE A 26 3.40 -2.96 -0.90
N LEU A 27 4.15 -2.92 0.21
CA LEU A 27 5.13 -1.86 0.44
C LEU A 27 6.19 -1.82 -0.67
N ILE A 28 6.69 -2.97 -1.10
CA ILE A 28 7.63 -3.05 -2.23
C ILE A 28 7.02 -2.45 -3.49
N GLU A 29 5.76 -2.75 -3.81
CA GLU A 29 5.08 -2.17 -4.97
C GLU A 29 4.95 -0.64 -4.84
N ILE A 30 4.57 -0.12 -3.66
CA ILE A 30 4.52 1.33 -3.41
C ILE A 30 5.89 1.97 -3.68
N TYR A 31 6.96 1.46 -3.07
CA TYR A 31 8.29 2.05 -3.20
C TYR A 31 8.89 1.94 -4.62
N LYS A 32 8.50 0.94 -5.40
CA LYS A 32 8.93 0.81 -6.81
C LYS A 32 8.43 1.96 -7.69
N HIS A 33 7.28 2.53 -7.34
CA HIS A 33 6.56 3.53 -8.13
C HIS A 33 6.79 4.96 -7.65
N LEU A 34 7.68 5.18 -6.69
CA LEU A 34 8.03 6.53 -6.26
C LEU A 34 8.88 7.24 -7.30
N LYS A 35 8.50 8.48 -7.61
CA LYS A 35 9.36 9.40 -8.33
C LYS A 35 10.58 9.72 -7.47
N LYS A 36 11.73 9.86 -8.13
CA LYS A 36 12.93 10.39 -7.48
C LYS A 36 12.89 11.92 -7.52
N ASN A 37 13.39 12.54 -6.47
CA ASN A 37 13.68 13.98 -6.45
C ASN A 37 14.81 14.30 -7.46
N GLU A 38 15.01 15.58 -7.75
CA GLU A 38 16.06 16.05 -8.68
C GLU A 38 17.47 15.61 -8.26
N ASP A 39 17.71 15.48 -6.95
CA ASP A 39 18.98 15.02 -6.39
C ASP A 39 19.14 13.48 -6.39
N GLY A 40 18.16 12.75 -6.93
CA GLY A 40 18.15 11.29 -7.00
C GLY A 40 17.68 10.58 -5.72
N SER A 41 17.37 11.32 -4.65
CA SER A 41 16.76 10.77 -3.43
C SER A 41 15.28 10.42 -3.65
N PHE A 42 14.71 9.59 -2.76
CA PHE A 42 13.27 9.35 -2.74
C PHE A 42 12.57 10.36 -1.81
N PRO A 43 11.34 10.80 -2.15
CA PRO A 43 10.56 11.66 -1.28
C PRO A 43 10.26 10.96 0.04
N LYS A 44 10.15 11.75 1.11
CA LYS A 44 9.65 11.28 2.40
C LYS A 44 8.13 11.36 2.38
N PHE A 45 7.48 10.28 2.77
CA PHE A 45 6.02 10.20 2.90
C PHE A 45 5.67 9.12 3.92
N ASP A 46 4.43 9.14 4.41
CA ASP A 46 3.88 8.06 5.22
C ASP A 46 3.19 7.04 4.29
N PRO A 47 3.61 5.75 4.28
CA PRO A 47 2.91 4.72 3.54
C PRO A 47 1.42 4.58 3.90
N ASP A 48 1.01 4.97 5.11
CA ASP A 48 -0.39 4.93 5.51
C ASP A 48 -1.25 5.92 4.72
N ASP A 49 -0.70 7.06 4.28
CA ASP A 49 -1.41 8.00 3.39
C ASP A 49 -1.76 7.36 2.05
N VAL A 50 -0.93 6.43 1.54
CA VAL A 50 -1.23 5.69 0.30
C VAL A 50 -2.43 4.77 0.51
N PHE A 51 -2.53 4.11 1.67
CA PHE A 51 -3.66 3.25 2.00
C PHE A 51 -4.94 4.06 2.21
N PHE A 52 -4.87 5.17 2.94
CA PHE A 52 -6.02 6.05 3.14
C PHE A 52 -6.51 6.66 1.83
N TYR A 53 -5.58 7.12 0.98
CA TYR A 53 -5.92 7.58 -0.36
C TYR A 53 -6.57 6.49 -1.20
N TYR A 54 -6.04 5.26 -1.16
CA TYR A 54 -6.59 4.13 -1.91
C TYR A 54 -8.01 3.74 -1.44
N GLU A 55 -8.30 3.87 -0.14
CA GLU A 55 -9.62 3.56 0.45
C GLU A 55 -10.62 4.72 0.43
N GLY A 56 -10.17 5.93 0.14
CA GLY A 56 -11.00 7.14 0.14
C GLY A 56 -11.25 7.71 1.53
N ARG A 57 -10.32 7.51 2.46
CA ARG A 57 -10.32 8.07 3.83
C ARG A 57 -9.58 9.40 3.85
N ASP A 58 -10.07 10.35 3.05
CA ASP A 58 -9.37 11.61 2.75
C ASP A 58 -9.14 12.51 3.98
N ASP A 59 -9.92 12.33 5.03
CA ASP A 59 -9.80 13.03 6.31
C ASP A 59 -8.62 12.55 7.16
N GLU A 60 -8.09 11.35 6.88
CA GLU A 60 -6.96 10.75 7.59
C GLU A 60 -5.62 10.96 6.87
N ILE A 61 -5.66 11.45 5.63
CA ILE A 61 -4.46 11.71 4.82
C ILE A 61 -3.73 12.95 5.36
N GLN A 62 -2.46 12.79 5.68
CA GLN A 62 -1.60 13.91 6.08
C GLN A 62 -1.08 14.69 4.87
N ASP A 63 -0.57 14.00 3.84
CA ASP A 63 -0.17 14.60 2.57
C ASP A 63 -1.27 14.52 1.51
N LYS A 64 -2.04 15.61 1.35
CA LYS A 64 -3.11 15.69 0.36
C LYS A 64 -2.64 15.57 -1.09
N ASN A 65 -1.35 15.72 -1.36
CA ASN A 65 -0.75 15.61 -2.68
C ASN A 65 0.01 14.28 -2.85
N ILE A 66 -0.31 13.25 -2.05
CA ILE A 66 0.38 11.95 -2.07
C ILE A 66 0.52 11.36 -3.47
N GLN A 67 -0.46 11.55 -4.35
CA GLN A 67 -0.44 11.09 -5.75
C GLN A 67 0.73 11.68 -6.57
N ASP A 68 1.16 12.90 -6.26
CA ASP A 68 2.23 13.57 -7.01
C ASP A 68 3.59 12.88 -6.82
N LEU A 69 3.75 12.13 -5.72
CA LEU A 69 4.96 11.38 -5.40
C LEU A 69 5.14 10.12 -6.25
N PHE A 70 4.11 9.68 -6.99
CA PHE A 70 4.10 8.41 -7.72
C PHE A 70 4.11 8.60 -9.24
N ASP A 71 4.81 7.71 -9.95
CA ASP A 71 4.87 7.65 -11.41
C ASP A 71 3.65 6.98 -12.06
N VAL A 72 2.84 6.30 -11.25
CA VAL A 72 1.57 5.70 -11.63
C VAL A 72 0.44 6.26 -10.77
N ASP A 73 -0.80 6.14 -11.24
CA ASP A 73 -1.99 6.38 -10.42
C ASP A 73 -1.97 5.39 -9.24
N ILE A 74 -2.05 5.86 -7.99
CA ILE A 74 -2.09 4.99 -6.79
C ILE A 74 -3.24 4.00 -6.90
N LEU A 75 -4.35 4.38 -7.53
CA LEU A 75 -5.50 3.51 -7.76
C LEU A 75 -5.18 2.38 -8.75
N SER A 76 -4.12 2.48 -9.55
CA SER A 76 -3.66 1.39 -10.41
C SER A 76 -2.91 0.29 -9.65
N LEU A 77 -2.41 0.58 -8.43
CA LEU A 77 -1.71 -0.39 -7.59
C LEU A 77 -2.65 -1.51 -7.16
N ASN A 78 -2.12 -2.75 -7.15
CA ASN A 78 -2.84 -3.90 -6.63
C ASN A 78 -2.60 -4.06 -5.12
N ILE A 79 -3.25 -3.21 -4.34
CA ILE A 79 -3.19 -3.25 -2.87
C ILE A 79 -4.26 -4.22 -2.38
N SER A 80 -3.89 -5.50 -2.31
CA SER A 80 -4.79 -6.54 -1.81
C SER A 80 -5.16 -6.27 -0.34
N GLN A 81 -6.32 -6.76 0.11
CA GLN A 81 -6.90 -6.55 1.46
C GLN A 81 -7.51 -5.16 1.73
N PHE A 82 -7.21 -4.14 0.94
CA PHE A 82 -7.79 -2.80 1.09
C PHE A 82 -8.94 -2.59 0.11
N LYS A 83 -9.99 -1.88 0.56
CA LYS A 83 -11.15 -1.60 -0.30
C LYS A 83 -10.84 -0.40 -1.17
N LYS A 84 -10.55 -0.64 -2.45
CA LYS A 84 -10.34 0.44 -3.42
C LYS A 84 -11.55 1.39 -3.46
N ARG A 85 -11.29 2.68 -3.36
CA ARG A 85 -12.29 3.74 -3.53
C ARG A 85 -12.84 3.77 -4.96
N THR A 86 -14.08 4.24 -5.09
CA THR A 86 -14.81 4.25 -6.37
C THR A 86 -15.43 5.59 -6.73
N ASP A 87 -15.24 6.58 -5.85
CA ASP A 87 -15.76 7.94 -5.96
C ASP A 87 -14.91 8.83 -6.88
N ILE A 88 -13.62 8.52 -7.05
CA ILE A 88 -12.75 9.19 -8.01
C ILE A 88 -12.83 8.47 -9.37
N PRO A 89 -13.20 9.17 -10.47
CA PRO A 89 -13.11 8.61 -11.81
C PRO A 89 -11.66 8.25 -12.11
N LYS A 90 -11.41 7.10 -12.75
CA LYS A 90 -10.06 6.75 -13.21
C LYS A 90 -9.49 7.96 -13.95
N SER A 91 -8.29 8.39 -13.58
CA SER A 91 -7.56 9.37 -14.36
C SER A 91 -7.52 8.82 -15.79
N VAL A 92 -8.16 9.56 -16.71
CA VAL A 92 -8.14 9.18 -18.13
C VAL A 92 -6.68 9.25 -18.50
N GLU A 93 -6.08 8.12 -18.88
CA GLU A 93 -4.74 8.06 -19.44
C GLU A 93 -4.65 9.14 -20.52
N GLY A 94 -3.98 10.23 -20.18
CA GLY A 94 -3.82 11.37 -21.06
C GLY A 94 -2.83 10.99 -22.14
N LYS A 95 -3.37 10.59 -23.30
CA LYS A 95 -2.79 10.57 -24.66
C LYS A 95 -1.29 10.39 -24.82
#